data_AF-A0A7J8NID7-F1
#
_entry.id   AF-A0A7J8NID7-F1
#
_cell.length_a   1.000
_cell.length_b   1.000
_cell.length_c   1.000
_cell.angle_alpha   90.00
_cell.angle_beta   90.00
_cell.angle_gamma   90.00
#
_symmetry.space_group_name_H-M   'P 1'
#
loop_
_entity.id
_entity.type
_entity.pdbx_description
1 polymer ?
#
loop_
_entity_poly.entity_id
_entity_poly.type
_entity_poly.pdbx_seq_one_letter_code
_entity_poly.pdbx_strand_id
1 'polypeptide(L)'
;MKNAQQTTNDKLWNSSSEALTLTDKKVWQGSHYADFPEIIDDGDAGEFTNESATDDADIPGPVAGLVYRDRDGTKWVVSWSNSTIFNHKYN
;
A
#
# COMPACT_ATOMS: atom_id res chain seq x y z
N MET A 1 -11.07 -17.89 -19.07
CA MET A 1 -10.87 -16.44 -18.98
C MET A 1 -9.69 -16.22 -18.05
N LYS A 2 -8.68 -15.43 -18.43
CA LYS A 2 -7.66 -14.98 -17.47
C LYS A 2 -8.34 -13.95 -16.57
N ASN A 3 -8.44 -14.25 -15.29
CA ASN A 3 -9.04 -13.33 -14.33
C ASN A 3 -8.05 -12.18 -14.06
N ALA A 4 -8.58 -10.99 -13.76
CA ALA A 4 -7.76 -9.80 -13.54
C ALA A 4 -7.07 -9.86 -12.17
N GLN A 5 -5.77 -9.63 -12.16
CA GLN A 5 -4.99 -9.42 -10.93
C GLN A 5 -5.58 -8.25 -10.14
N GLN A 6 -5.65 -8.36 -8.82
CA GLN A 6 -6.12 -7.27 -7.98
C GLN A 6 -4.99 -6.30 -7.68
N THR A 7 -5.25 -5.01 -7.93
CA THR A 7 -4.24 -3.96 -7.84
C THR A 7 -4.81 -2.77 -7.09
N THR A 8 -4.00 -2.20 -6.21
CA THR A 8 -4.22 -0.87 -5.63
C THR A 8 -3.17 0.06 -6.20
N ASN A 9 -3.62 1.17 -6.80
CA ASN A 9 -2.77 2.24 -7.27
C ASN A 9 -3.03 3.46 -6.39
N ASP A 10 -2.01 3.89 -5.66
CA ASP A 10 -2.13 4.94 -4.67
C ASP A 10 -1.18 6.10 -4.96
N LYS A 11 -1.57 7.27 -4.48
CA LYS A 11 -0.80 8.50 -4.52
C LYS A 11 -0.84 9.17 -3.16
N LEU A 12 0.32 9.35 -2.54
CA LEU A 12 0.49 10.05 -1.27
C LEU A 12 1.08 11.43 -1.53
N TRP A 13 0.29 12.46 -1.27
CA TRP A 13 0.71 13.85 -1.34
C TRP A 13 1.23 14.32 0.01
N ASN A 14 2.43 14.88 0.05
CA ASN A 14 3.00 15.48 1.25
C ASN A 14 2.77 17.00 1.24
N SER A 15 2.09 17.50 2.28
CA SER A 15 1.91 18.94 2.53
C SER A 15 2.25 19.30 3.98
N SER A 16 3.24 18.61 4.56
CA SER A 16 3.61 18.74 5.97
C SER A 16 4.66 19.83 6.23
N SER A 17 5.14 20.54 5.20
CA SER A 17 6.25 21.51 5.27
C SER A 17 7.63 20.90 5.55
N GLU A 18 7.72 19.57 5.67
CA GLU A 18 8.95 18.81 5.88
C GLU A 18 8.96 17.59 4.94
N ALA A 19 10.14 17.03 4.66
CA ALA A 19 10.25 15.76 3.96
C ALA A 19 9.79 14.60 4.86
N LEU A 20 9.04 13.66 4.28
CA LEU A 20 8.59 12.45 4.96
C LEU A 20 9.44 11.26 4.53
N THR A 21 10.06 10.57 5.49
CA THR A 21 10.84 9.34 5.24
C THR A 21 10.06 8.10 5.68
N LEU A 22 10.00 7.09 4.84
CA LEU A 22 9.44 5.78 5.18
C LEU A 22 10.35 5.09 6.21
N THR A 23 9.79 4.80 7.38
CA THR A 23 10.53 4.20 8.50
C THR A 23 10.11 2.78 8.84
N ASP A 24 8.89 2.39 8.45
CA ASP A 24 8.40 1.03 8.61
C ASP A 24 7.37 0.71 7.53
N LYS A 25 7.26 -0.57 7.18
CA LYS A 25 6.25 -1.07 6.25
C LYS A 25 5.83 -2.49 6.61
N LYS A 26 4.55 -2.78 6.44
CA LYS A 26 4.00 -4.12 6.62
C LYS A 26 3.00 -4.43 5.51
N VAL A 27 3.28 -5.47 4.75
CA VAL A 27 2.34 -6.07 3.80
C VAL A 27 1.73 -7.29 4.49
N TRP A 28 0.42 -7.24 4.75
CA TRP A 28 -0.35 -8.36 5.31
C TRP A 28 -0.87 -9.30 4.23
N GLN A 29 -1.28 -8.75 3.09
CA GLN A 29 -1.76 -9.48 1.91
C GLN A 29 -1.27 -8.78 0.64
N GLY A 30 -1.05 -9.53 -0.43
CA GLY A 30 -0.51 -9.00 -1.69
C GLY A 30 1.01 -9.18 -1.84
N SER A 31 1.57 -8.54 -2.86
CA SER A 31 2.98 -8.62 -3.21
C SER A 31 3.85 -7.90 -2.18
N HIS A 32 4.82 -8.64 -1.63
CA HIS A 32 5.87 -8.09 -0.76
C HIS A 32 6.94 -7.31 -1.54
N TYR A 33 6.91 -7.37 -2.87
CA TYR A 33 7.86 -6.71 -3.77
C TYR A 33 7.37 -5.34 -4.25
N ALA A 34 6.27 -4.82 -3.68
CA ALA A 34 5.81 -3.48 -3.99
C ALA A 34 6.87 -2.45 -3.58
N ASP A 35 7.17 -1.55 -4.52
CA ASP A 35 8.10 -0.46 -4.32
C ASP A 35 7.33 0.74 -3.75
N PHE A 36 7.66 1.12 -2.52
CA PHE A 36 6.99 2.20 -1.79
C PHE A 36 7.94 3.40 -1.73
N PRO A 37 7.45 4.63 -1.95
CA PRO A 37 8.27 5.84 -1.93
C PRO A 37 8.99 5.96 -0.58
N GLU A 38 10.33 5.90 -0.59
CA GLU A 38 11.12 5.98 0.64
C GLU A 38 11.18 7.39 1.21
N ILE A 39 11.14 8.41 0.34
CA ILE A 39 11.15 9.82 0.70
C ILE A 39 10.09 10.54 -0.14
N ILE A 40 9.30 11.40 0.48
CA ILE A 40 8.35 12.29 -0.20
C ILE A 40 8.63 13.71 0.31
N ASP A 41 9.17 14.58 -0.55
CA ASP A 41 9.45 15.98 -0.22
C ASP A 41 8.16 16.80 -0.05
N ASP A 42 8.24 17.94 0.64
CA ASP A 42 7.08 18.82 0.81
C ASP A 42 6.61 19.37 -0.55
N GLY A 43 5.30 19.30 -0.80
CA GLY A 43 4.71 19.69 -2.07
C GLY A 43 4.87 18.66 -3.19
N ASP A 44 5.47 17.50 -2.91
CA ASP A 44 5.57 16.39 -3.86
C ASP A 44 4.60 15.25 -3.51
N ALA A 45 4.51 14.28 -4.44
CA ALA A 45 3.75 13.06 -4.24
C ALA A 45 4.57 11.81 -4.55
N GLY A 46 4.41 10.80 -3.69
CA GLY A 46 4.84 9.44 -3.95
C GLY A 46 3.70 8.62 -4.53
N GLU A 47 3.92 8.01 -5.69
CA GLU A 47 2.97 7.07 -6.31
C GLU A 47 3.47 5.64 -6.14
N PHE A 48 2.57 4.70 -5.89
CA PHE A 48 2.92 3.29 -5.81
C PHE A 48 1.78 2.37 -6.23
N THR A 49 2.17 1.16 -6.58
CA THR A 49 1.26 0.08 -6.93
C THR A 49 1.52 -1.11 -6.01
N ASN A 50 0.46 -1.61 -5.37
CA ASN A 50 0.49 -2.85 -4.62
C ASN A 50 -0.52 -3.84 -5.20
N GLU A 51 -0.03 -5.02 -5.55
CA GLU A 51 -0.80 -6.03 -6.29
C GLU A 51 -1.05 -7.26 -5.41
N SER A 52 -1.94 -8.16 -5.82
CA SER A 52 -2.04 -9.50 -5.25
C SER A 52 -0.70 -10.25 -5.39
N ALA A 53 -0.44 -11.20 -4.48
CA ALA A 53 0.84 -11.93 -4.45
C ALA A 53 1.05 -12.84 -5.67
N THR A 54 -0.03 -13.21 -6.37
CA THR A 54 0.01 -13.97 -7.61
C THR A 54 -1.13 -13.53 -8.54
N ASP A 55 -1.10 -14.02 -9.78
CA ASP A 55 -2.15 -13.83 -10.79
C ASP A 55 -3.40 -14.71 -10.56
N ASP A 56 -3.43 -15.54 -9.50
CA ASP A 56 -4.59 -16.37 -9.19
C ASP A 56 -5.72 -15.54 -8.59
N ALA A 57 -6.90 -15.66 -9.20
CA ALA A 57 -8.11 -14.92 -8.86
C ALA A 57 -8.66 -15.19 -7.46
N ASP A 58 -8.23 -16.30 -6.85
CA ASP A 58 -8.66 -16.74 -5.54
C ASP A 58 -7.77 -16.24 -4.40
N ILE A 59 -6.77 -15.41 -4.72
CA ILE A 59 -5.86 -14.83 -3.73
C ILE A 59 -6.46 -13.53 -3.17
N PRO A 60 -6.35 -13.31 -1.83
CA PRO A 60 -6.74 -12.05 -1.22
C PRO A 60 -5.99 -10.88 -1.86
N GLY A 61 -6.74 -9.83 -2.20
CA GLY A 61 -6.14 -8.59 -2.66
C GLY A 61 -5.25 -7.89 -1.63
N PRO A 62 -4.56 -6.83 -2.08
CA PRO A 62 -3.51 -6.19 -1.30
C PRO A 62 -4.03 -5.53 -0.01
N VAL A 63 -3.31 -5.76 1.08
CA VAL A 63 -3.50 -5.15 2.40
C VAL A 63 -2.14 -4.80 2.95
N ALA A 64 -1.86 -3.53 3.12
CA ALA A 64 -0.58 -3.10 3.67
C ALA A 64 -0.70 -1.78 4.44
N GLY A 65 0.38 -1.46 5.14
CA GLY A 65 0.52 -0.25 5.93
C GLY A 65 1.96 0.26 5.90
N LEU A 66 2.09 1.58 5.89
CA LEU A 66 3.33 2.33 5.81
C LEU A 66 3.40 3.30 6.99
N VAL A 67 4.61 3.51 7.51
CA VAL A 67 4.87 4.51 8.56
C VAL A 67 5.90 5.50 8.04
N TYR A 68 5.44 6.70 7.75
CA TYR A 68 6.31 7.83 7.43
C TYR A 68 6.63 8.63 8.69
N ARG A 69 7.80 9.26 8.69
CA ARG A 69 8.26 10.10 9.80
C ARG A 69 8.86 11.39 9.23
N ASP A 70 8.51 12.52 9.83
CA ASP A 70 9.17 13.79 9.56
C ASP A 70 10.48 13.93 10.37
N ARG A 71 11.19 15.04 10.15
CA ARG A 71 12.43 15.35 10.88
C ARG A 71 12.22 15.50 12.39
N ASP A 72 11.09 16.06 12.80
CA ASP A 72 10.77 16.35 14.21
C ASP A 72 10.34 15.09 14.98
N GLY A 73 10.02 14.02 14.26
CA GLY A 73 9.69 12.71 14.79
C GLY A 73 8.21 12.37 14.85
N THR A 74 7.34 13.23 14.31
CA THR A 74 5.94 12.91 14.09
C THR A 74 5.85 11.73 13.14
N LYS A 75 4.97 10.78 13.47
CA LYS A 75 4.73 9.59 12.64
C LYS A 75 3.38 9.69 11.96
N TRP A 76 3.36 9.36 10.68
CA TRP A 76 2.19 9.29 9.83
C TRP A 76 1.98 7.83 9.42
N VAL A 77 0.83 7.27 9.79
CA VAL A 77 0.47 5.89 9.45
C VAL A 77 -0.54 5.90 8.32
N VAL A 78 -0.18 5.27 7.21
CA VAL A 78 -1.07 5.05 6.06
C VAL A 78 -1.36 3.57 5.97
N SER A 79 -2.62 3.17 5.88
CA SER A 79 -3.00 1.77 5.72
C SER A 79 -4.18 1.63 4.77
N TRP A 80 -4.16 0.59 3.95
CA TRP A 80 -5.25 0.26 3.03
C TRP A 80 -5.59 -1.22 3.07
N SER A 81 -6.80 -1.53 2.61
CA SER A 81 -7.26 -2.88 2.33
C SER A 81 -8.08 -2.85 1.05
N ASN A 82 -7.67 -3.65 0.09
CA ASN A 82 -8.42 -3.97 -1.11
C ASN A 82 -8.58 -5.49 -1.18
N SER A 83 -9.12 -6.09 -0.13
CA SER A 83 -9.34 -7.53 -0.04
C SER A 83 -10.62 -7.94 -0.77
N THR A 84 -10.56 -8.99 -1.58
CA THR A 84 -11.77 -9.71 -2.01
C THR A 84 -12.36 -10.48 -0.85
N ILE A 85 -13.60 -10.15 -0.48
CA ILE A 85 -14.40 -11.01 0.40
C ILE A 85 -14.85 -12.19 -0.45
N PHE A 86 -14.24 -13.36 -0.26
CA PHE A 86 -14.89 -14.60 -0.68
C PHE A 86 -16.11 -14.81 0.22
N ASN A 87 -17.30 -14.55 -0.32
CA ASN A 87 -18.53 -15.04 0.29
C ASN A 87 -18.39 -16.56 0.42
N HIS A 88 -18.09 -17.04 1.62
CA HIS A 88 -18.21 -18.46 1.95
C HIS A 88 -19.68 -18.84 1.78
N LYS A 89 -20.04 -19.30 0.58
CA LYS A 89 -21.30 -20.01 0.38
C LYS A 89 -21.13 -21.34 1.08
N TYR A 90 -21.68 -21.44 2.29
CA TYR A 90 -21.96 -22.73 2.91
C TYR A 90 -22.94 -23.45 1.98
N ASN A 91 -22.48 -24.52 1.33
CA ASN A 91 -23.33 -25.54 0.71
C ASN A 91 -23.54 -26.67 1.72
#